data_AF-A0A7W0V6A9-F1
#
_entry.id   AF-A0A7W0V6A9-F1
#
_cell.length_a   1.000
_cell.length_b   1.000
_cell.length_c   1.000
_cell.angle_alpha   90.00
_cell.angle_beta   90.00
_cell.angle_gamma   90.00
#
_symmetry.space_group_name_H-M   'P 1'
#
loop_
_entity.id
_entity.type
_entity.pdbx_description
1 polymer ?
#
loop_
_entity_poly.entity_id
_entity_poly.type
_entity_poly.pdbx_seq_one_letter_code
_entity_poly.pdbx_strand_id
1 'polypeptide(L)'
;MDRWPDADAAAPARDRTPDTPITFPTASPLLADRGTPASLEELRPDHFVPLSSFIGRKAETAAVVVLLRRDEARLVTLTGPGGVGKTRLALRVADAIADEFADGAAVVSLAAVRNADLVVPAIARAHGLPERRNQPPDRQLLAFLRDRQLLLVLDNLEHVADAAPAIAALLQGAPRLTILVTSRAPLHLSGERLFVVPPLALPRRSAMAGGQSPLPPLSELAAVEAVQLFVARARDVGAGFDLTEENAAA
;
A
#
# COMPACT_ATOMS: atom_id res chain seq x y z
N MET A 1 35.93 -84.65 8.02
CA MET A 1 34.60 -84.96 7.49
C MET A 1 33.75 -83.73 7.76
N ASP A 2 33.31 -82.92 6.81
CA ASP A 2 33.21 -83.03 5.35
C ASP A 2 33.21 -81.60 4.77
N ARG A 3 34.11 -81.25 3.84
CA ARG A 3 33.93 -81.27 2.37
C ARG A 3 32.68 -80.52 1.88
N TRP A 4 32.90 -79.29 1.42
CA TRP A 4 32.08 -78.63 0.40
C TRP A 4 32.92 -78.54 -0.88
N PRO A 5 32.38 -78.87 -2.08
CA PRO A 5 33.21 -79.08 -3.27
C PRO A 5 33.49 -77.79 -4.05
N ASP A 6 34.69 -77.76 -4.63
CA ASP A 6 35.04 -76.94 -5.80
C ASP A 6 34.21 -77.35 -7.02
N ALA A 7 33.78 -76.36 -7.79
CA ALA A 7 33.52 -76.53 -9.21
C ALA A 7 33.91 -75.24 -9.95
N ASP A 8 35.10 -75.29 -10.52
CA ASP A 8 35.54 -74.52 -11.67
C ASP A 8 34.49 -74.52 -12.79
N ALA A 9 34.17 -73.34 -13.31
CA ALA A 9 33.78 -73.16 -14.69
C ALA A 9 34.30 -71.81 -15.18
N ALA A 10 35.36 -71.88 -15.98
CA ALA A 10 35.99 -70.76 -16.63
C ALA A 10 35.19 -70.26 -17.85
N ALA A 11 35.20 -68.92 -18.01
CA ALA A 11 35.13 -68.14 -19.26
C ALA A 11 33.76 -68.00 -20.00
N PRO A 12 33.51 -66.90 -20.74
CA PRO A 12 34.48 -65.95 -21.26
C PRO A 12 34.30 -64.48 -20.85
N ALA A 13 35.40 -63.78 -21.11
CA ALA A 13 35.63 -62.39 -20.85
C ALA A 13 34.91 -61.47 -21.86
N ARG A 14 34.61 -60.27 -21.36
CA ARG A 14 34.59 -58.98 -22.07
C ARG A 14 33.39 -58.74 -22.99
N ASP A 15 32.42 -58.02 -22.44
CA ASP A 15 32.03 -56.77 -23.08
C ASP A 15 32.17 -55.63 -22.06
N ARG A 16 33.10 -54.71 -22.35
CA ARG A 16 33.30 -53.49 -21.58
C ARG A 16 32.43 -52.43 -22.22
N THR A 17 31.19 -52.30 -21.76
CA THR A 17 30.45 -51.06 -21.96
C THR A 17 30.92 -50.03 -20.92
N PRO A 18 31.22 -48.79 -21.34
CA PRO A 18 31.79 -47.79 -20.44
C PRO A 18 30.75 -47.29 -19.44
N ASP A 19 31.21 -46.96 -18.23
CA ASP A 19 30.48 -46.21 -17.22
C ASP A 19 29.69 -45.07 -17.88
N THR A 20 28.37 -45.15 -17.83
CA THR A 20 27.51 -44.01 -18.17
C THR A 20 27.47 -43.14 -16.91
N PRO A 21 28.06 -41.93 -16.91
CA PRO A 21 27.94 -41.07 -15.75
C PRO A 21 26.46 -40.67 -15.62
N ILE A 22 25.91 -40.89 -14.43
CA ILE A 22 24.63 -40.33 -14.01
C ILE A 22 24.74 -38.81 -14.20
N THR A 23 24.10 -38.30 -15.24
CA THR A 23 24.13 -36.88 -15.56
C THR A 23 23.05 -36.21 -14.72
N PHE A 24 23.45 -35.53 -13.65
CA PHE A 24 22.60 -34.57 -12.97
C PHE A 24 22.36 -33.40 -13.94
N PRO A 25 21.12 -32.88 -14.07
CA PRO A 25 20.89 -31.68 -14.85
C PRO A 25 21.77 -30.56 -14.29
N THR A 26 22.69 -30.10 -15.14
CA THR A 26 23.62 -29.01 -14.86
C THR A 26 22.81 -27.76 -14.56
N ALA A 27 23.06 -27.18 -13.39
CA ALA A 27 22.59 -25.84 -13.06
C ALA A 27 22.99 -24.89 -14.20
N SER A 28 22.00 -24.31 -14.88
CA SER A 28 22.24 -23.17 -15.78
C SER A 28 22.60 -21.97 -14.91
N PRO A 29 23.78 -21.36 -15.10
CA PRO A 29 24.05 -20.04 -14.58
C PRO A 29 23.68 -19.05 -15.67
N LEU A 30 22.52 -18.41 -15.57
CA LEU A 30 22.40 -17.02 -16.02
C LEU A 30 21.23 -16.34 -15.30
N LEU A 31 21.60 -15.72 -14.18
CA LEU A 31 20.96 -14.52 -13.68
C LEU A 31 20.99 -13.44 -14.78
N ALA A 32 20.05 -12.50 -14.65
CA ALA A 32 19.90 -11.27 -15.41
C ALA A 32 19.11 -11.39 -16.72
N ASP A 33 17.84 -11.79 -16.61
CA ASP A 33 16.83 -10.83 -17.01
C ASP A 33 16.25 -10.19 -15.74
N ARG A 34 16.91 -9.13 -15.26
CA ARG A 34 16.23 -8.18 -14.38
C ARG A 34 15.29 -7.44 -15.31
N GLY A 35 14.16 -8.08 -15.60
CA GLY A 35 13.09 -7.47 -16.38
C GLY A 35 12.92 -6.07 -15.83
N THR A 36 13.15 -5.08 -16.68
CA THR A 36 12.93 -3.67 -16.40
C THR A 36 11.61 -3.60 -15.64
N PRO A 37 11.56 -3.07 -14.39
CA PRO A 37 10.29 -3.01 -13.70
C PRO A 37 9.39 -2.15 -14.58
N ALA A 38 8.35 -2.80 -15.09
CA ALA A 38 7.26 -2.18 -15.79
C ALA A 38 6.86 -0.91 -15.03
N SER A 39 6.83 0.21 -15.74
CA SER A 39 6.43 1.52 -15.22
C SER A 39 5.16 1.37 -14.36
N LEU A 40 5.04 2.18 -13.30
CA LEU A 40 3.94 2.20 -12.31
C LEU A 40 2.50 2.29 -12.88
N GLU A 41 2.35 2.35 -14.20
CA GLU A 41 1.09 2.24 -14.95
C GLU A 41 0.62 0.79 -15.14
N GLU A 42 1.52 -0.19 -15.35
CA GLU A 42 1.15 -1.55 -15.76
C GLU A 42 0.78 -2.49 -14.60
N LEU A 43 1.10 -2.13 -13.35
CA LEU A 43 0.84 -2.95 -12.14
C LEU A 43 -0.38 -2.51 -11.31
N ARG A 44 -1.31 -1.74 -11.88
CA ARG A 44 -2.51 -1.27 -11.14
C ARG A 44 -3.75 -2.11 -11.44
N PRO A 45 -4.21 -3.00 -10.53
CA PRO A 45 -5.63 -3.28 -10.45
C PRO A 45 -6.32 -2.03 -9.89
N ASP A 46 -7.23 -1.48 -10.70
CA ASP A 46 -8.07 -0.32 -10.46
C ASP A 46 -7.33 1.04 -10.45
N HIS A 47 -7.28 1.61 -11.65
CA HIS A 47 -6.95 3.00 -11.94
C HIS A 47 -7.89 3.96 -11.15
N PHE A 48 -7.57 4.25 -9.89
CA PHE A 48 -8.15 5.39 -9.18
C PHE A 48 -7.50 6.68 -9.70
N VAL A 49 -7.89 7.08 -10.91
CA VAL A 49 -7.62 8.45 -11.38
C VAL A 49 -8.48 9.38 -10.53
N PRO A 50 -7.91 10.36 -9.80
CA PRO A 50 -8.71 11.27 -9.00
C PRO A 50 -9.67 12.04 -9.92
N LEU A 51 -10.99 11.84 -9.74
CA LEU A 51 -12.05 12.48 -10.54
C LEU A 51 -12.15 14.01 -10.31
N SER A 52 -11.19 14.61 -9.62
CA SER A 52 -11.17 16.04 -9.27
C SER A 52 -9.76 16.45 -8.84
N SER A 53 -9.38 17.70 -9.09
CA SER A 53 -8.11 18.26 -8.61
C SER A 53 -7.94 18.08 -7.10
N PHE A 54 -6.79 17.53 -6.68
CA PHE A 54 -6.43 17.45 -5.28
C PHE A 54 -5.94 18.81 -4.79
N ILE A 55 -6.66 19.39 -3.84
CA ILE A 55 -6.43 20.74 -3.33
C ILE A 55 -5.88 20.65 -1.91
N GLY A 56 -4.80 21.38 -1.66
CA GLY A 56 -4.16 21.46 -0.35
C GLY A 56 -3.31 20.23 0.02
N ARG A 57 -2.98 20.13 1.31
CA ARG A 57 -2.32 18.97 1.95
C ARG A 57 -0.83 18.74 1.67
N LYS A 58 -0.10 19.74 1.19
CA LYS A 58 1.36 19.62 1.01
C LYS A 58 2.08 19.39 2.34
N ALA A 59 1.69 20.12 3.39
CA ALA A 59 2.28 20.00 4.71
C ALA A 59 1.99 18.63 5.34
N GLU A 60 0.75 18.15 5.24
CA GLU A 60 0.34 16.84 5.76
C GLU A 60 0.99 15.71 4.99
N THR A 61 1.08 15.81 3.66
CA THR A 61 1.82 14.83 2.86
C THR A 61 3.27 14.76 3.32
N ALA A 62 3.95 15.91 3.44
CA ALA A 62 5.33 15.96 3.92
C ALA A 62 5.48 15.40 5.34
N ALA A 63 4.54 15.69 6.24
CA ALA A 63 4.56 15.18 7.61
C ALA A 63 4.40 13.66 7.67
N VAL A 64 3.47 13.08 6.90
CA VAL A 64 3.30 11.62 6.82
C VAL A 64 4.50 10.96 6.17
N VAL A 65 5.07 11.55 5.11
CA VAL A 65 6.31 11.07 4.49
C VAL A 65 7.47 11.04 5.50
N VAL A 66 7.62 12.10 6.31
CA VAL A 66 8.62 12.13 7.39
C VAL A 66 8.36 11.04 8.41
N LEU A 67 7.10 10.69 8.72
CA LEU A 67 6.79 9.57 9.60
C LEU A 67 7.20 8.24 8.97
N LEU A 68 6.87 8.00 7.70
CA LEU A 68 7.16 6.75 6.98
C LEU A 68 8.66 6.53 6.72
N ARG A 69 9.44 7.60 6.63
CA ARG A 69 10.91 7.53 6.47
C ARG A 69 11.67 7.26 7.76
N ARG A 70 11.00 7.24 8.92
CA ARG A 70 11.67 6.85 10.18
C ARG A 70 11.82 5.33 10.17
N ASP A 71 13.06 4.82 10.29
CA ASP A 71 13.39 3.39 10.19
C ASP A 71 12.56 2.46 11.09
N GLU A 72 11.96 2.97 12.17
CA GLU A 72 11.14 2.20 13.11
C GLU A 72 9.63 2.18 12.75
N ALA A 73 9.17 3.07 11.87
CA ALA A 73 7.75 3.30 11.61
C ALA A 73 7.24 2.50 10.39
N ARG A 74 7.04 1.19 10.58
CA ARG A 74 6.50 0.29 9.55
C ARG A 74 4.97 0.26 9.48
N LEU A 75 4.30 0.94 10.39
CA LEU A 75 2.84 1.11 10.41
C LEU A 75 2.47 2.55 10.73
N VAL A 76 1.80 3.22 9.79
CA VAL A 76 1.22 4.54 10.01
C VAL A 76 -0.28 4.46 9.76
N THR A 77 -1.09 4.98 10.70
CA THR A 77 -2.54 5.06 10.57
C THR A 77 -2.97 6.51 10.48
N LEU A 78 -3.55 6.88 9.34
CA LEU A 78 -4.25 8.14 9.16
C LEU A 78 -5.62 8.03 9.83
N THR A 79 -5.85 8.83 10.87
CA THR A 79 -7.10 8.87 11.62
C THR A 79 -7.84 10.18 11.39
N GLY A 80 -9.15 10.18 11.58
CA GLY A 80 -9.98 11.38 11.46
C GLY A 80 -11.40 11.08 11.00
N PRO A 81 -12.29 12.08 11.07
CA PRO A 81 -13.70 11.90 10.73
C PRO A 81 -13.90 11.52 9.25
N GLY A 82 -15.12 11.06 8.92
CA GLY A 82 -15.52 10.81 7.53
C GLY A 82 -15.38 12.09 6.69
N GLY A 83 -14.95 11.95 5.44
CA GLY A 83 -14.84 13.09 4.51
C GLY A 83 -13.65 14.04 4.72
N VAL A 84 -12.83 13.88 5.77
CA VAL A 84 -11.66 14.77 6.02
C VAL A 84 -10.53 14.65 4.98
N GLY A 85 -10.60 13.62 4.12
CA GLY A 85 -9.67 13.42 3.01
C GLY A 85 -8.56 12.40 3.26
N LYS A 86 -8.70 11.50 4.24
CA LYS A 86 -7.68 10.46 4.57
C LYS A 86 -7.26 9.63 3.35
N THR A 87 -8.22 9.11 2.57
CA THR A 87 -7.96 8.36 1.33
C THR A 87 -7.09 9.15 0.37
N ARG A 88 -7.45 10.39 0.09
CA ARG A 88 -6.71 11.22 -0.86
C ARG A 88 -5.30 11.57 -0.36
N LEU A 89 -5.16 11.82 0.95
CA LEU A 89 -3.86 12.02 1.57
C LEU A 89 -2.99 10.75 1.46
N ALA A 90 -3.55 9.57 1.73
CA ALA A 90 -2.82 8.30 1.63
C ALA A 90 -2.32 8.03 0.20
N LEU A 91 -3.17 8.25 -0.79
CA LEU A 91 -2.80 8.13 -2.21
C LEU A 91 -1.67 9.10 -2.58
N ARG A 92 -1.76 10.36 -2.13
CA ARG A 92 -0.73 11.36 -2.43
C ARG A 92 0.60 11.04 -1.77
N VAL A 93 0.56 10.53 -0.53
CA VAL A 93 1.75 10.06 0.17
C VAL A 93 2.37 8.88 -0.59
N ALA A 94 1.58 7.88 -0.97
CA ALA A 94 2.06 6.72 -1.71
C ALA A 94 2.71 7.11 -3.04
N ASP A 95 2.07 7.99 -3.80
CA ASP A 95 2.61 8.55 -5.05
C ASP A 95 3.92 9.33 -4.81
N ALA A 96 4.02 10.09 -3.71
CA ALA A 96 5.20 10.90 -3.41
C ALA A 96 6.44 10.10 -3.01
N ILE A 97 6.29 8.85 -2.54
CA ILE A 97 7.40 8.04 -2.03
C ILE A 97 7.48 6.66 -2.67
N ALA A 98 6.66 6.35 -3.69
CA ALA A 98 6.65 5.03 -4.33
C ALA A 98 8.05 4.59 -4.79
N ASP A 99 8.82 5.51 -5.35
CA ASP A 99 10.17 5.26 -5.87
C ASP A 99 11.22 5.00 -4.77
N GLU A 100 10.90 5.26 -3.50
CA GLU A 100 11.76 4.90 -2.35
C GLU A 100 11.63 3.42 -1.96
N PHE A 101 10.59 2.75 -2.45
CA PHE A 101 10.34 1.33 -2.21
C PHE A 101 10.77 0.53 -3.44
N ALA A 102 11.73 -0.38 -3.29
CA ALA A 102 12.30 -1.14 -4.41
C ALA A 102 11.25 -1.98 -5.17
N ASP A 103 10.17 -2.36 -4.51
CA ASP A 103 9.03 -3.08 -5.09
C ASP A 103 7.79 -2.18 -5.29
N GLY A 104 7.96 -0.87 -5.11
CA GLY A 104 6.94 0.16 -5.33
C GLY A 104 5.89 0.28 -4.22
N ALA A 105 4.76 0.87 -4.59
CA ALA A 105 3.60 1.05 -3.71
C ALA A 105 2.36 0.38 -4.30
N ALA A 106 1.56 -0.25 -3.44
CA ALA A 106 0.29 -0.86 -3.79
C ALA A 106 -0.84 -0.30 -2.92
N VAL A 107 -2.02 -0.11 -3.54
CA VAL A 107 -3.20 0.40 -2.84
C VAL A 107 -4.29 -0.67 -2.87
N VAL A 108 -4.86 -0.95 -1.71
CA VAL A 108 -5.96 -1.90 -1.55
C VAL A 108 -7.12 -1.17 -0.87
N SER A 109 -8.21 -0.98 -1.62
CA SER A 109 -9.46 -0.48 -1.04
C SER A 109 -10.22 -1.61 -0.36
N LEU A 110 -10.51 -1.44 0.93
CA LEU A 110 -11.32 -2.36 1.72
C LEU A 110 -12.79 -1.94 1.78
N ALA A 111 -13.21 -0.95 1.00
CA ALA A 111 -14.57 -0.40 1.01
C ALA A 111 -15.66 -1.44 0.71
N ALA A 112 -15.35 -2.49 -0.06
CA ALA A 112 -16.26 -3.61 -0.37
C ALA A 112 -16.10 -4.80 0.58
N VAL A 113 -15.07 -4.81 1.43
CA VAL A 113 -14.80 -5.90 2.38
C VAL A 113 -15.70 -5.72 3.61
N ARG A 114 -16.35 -6.81 4.03
CA ARG A 114 -17.32 -6.81 5.14
C ARG A 114 -16.91 -7.68 6.32
N ASN A 115 -15.95 -8.57 6.12
CA ASN A 115 -15.42 -9.46 7.15
C ASN A 115 -13.90 -9.28 7.20
N ALA A 116 -13.34 -9.17 8.42
CA ALA A 116 -11.91 -9.12 8.67
C ALA A 116 -11.14 -10.29 8.03
N ASP A 117 -11.73 -11.48 7.99
CA ASP A 117 -11.11 -12.67 7.37
C ASP A 117 -10.86 -12.51 5.87
N LEU A 118 -11.57 -11.58 5.23
CA LEU A 118 -11.46 -11.31 3.80
C LEU A 118 -10.42 -10.23 3.46
N VAL A 119 -9.81 -9.57 4.46
CA VAL A 119 -8.79 -8.53 4.24
C VAL A 119 -7.54 -9.12 3.59
N VAL A 120 -7.00 -10.21 4.13
CA VAL A 120 -5.81 -10.87 3.58
C VAL A 120 -6.06 -11.40 2.15
N PRO A 121 -7.18 -12.11 1.87
CA PRO A 121 -7.57 -12.44 0.50
C PRO A 121 -7.68 -11.23 -0.44
N ALA A 122 -8.26 -10.12 0.02
CA ALA A 122 -8.38 -8.91 -0.79
C ALA A 122 -7.01 -8.33 -1.17
N ILE A 123 -6.06 -8.30 -0.23
CA ILE A 123 -4.68 -7.87 -0.49
C ILE A 123 -4.00 -8.84 -1.47
N ALA A 124 -4.12 -10.14 -1.26
CA ALA A 124 -3.54 -11.14 -2.16
C ALA A 124 -4.06 -11.00 -3.60
N ARG A 125 -5.37 -10.79 -3.76
CA ARG A 125 -6.01 -10.56 -5.06
C ARG A 125 -5.53 -9.26 -5.72
N ALA A 126 -5.34 -8.19 -4.94
CA ALA A 126 -4.78 -6.93 -5.45
C ALA A 126 -3.34 -7.08 -5.95
N HIS A 127 -2.61 -8.09 -5.51
CA HIS A 127 -1.28 -8.45 -6.02
C HIS A 127 -1.31 -9.53 -7.11
N GLY A 128 -2.48 -9.91 -7.62
CA GLY A 128 -2.63 -10.94 -8.65
C GLY A 128 -2.28 -12.35 -8.18
N LEU A 129 -2.25 -12.60 -6.86
CA LEU A 129 -1.94 -13.93 -6.34
C LEU A 129 -3.12 -14.88 -6.57
N PRO A 130 -2.88 -16.10 -7.11
CA PRO A 130 -3.94 -17.03 -7.42
C PRO A 130 -4.57 -17.62 -6.16
N GLU A 131 -5.89 -17.76 -6.16
CA GLU A 131 -6.60 -18.52 -5.14
C GLU A 131 -6.31 -20.03 -5.32
N ARG A 132 -5.46 -20.59 -4.46
CA ARG A 132 -5.10 -22.02 -4.48
C ARG A 132 -5.84 -22.73 -3.36
N ARG A 133 -6.68 -23.72 -3.69
CA ARG A 133 -7.46 -24.51 -2.71
C ARG A 133 -6.61 -25.16 -1.61
N ASN A 134 -5.33 -25.46 -1.90
CA ASN A 134 -4.44 -26.18 -0.99
C ASN A 134 -3.45 -25.28 -0.24
N GLN A 135 -3.51 -23.95 -0.42
CA GLN A 135 -2.59 -23.05 0.25
C GLN A 135 -3.34 -21.83 0.78
N PRO A 136 -3.38 -21.63 2.11
CA PRO A 136 -4.17 -20.56 2.68
C PRO A 136 -3.63 -19.19 2.24
N PRO A 137 -4.50 -18.19 1.98
CA PRO A 137 -4.11 -16.91 1.39
C PRO A 137 -3.04 -16.13 2.16
N ASP A 138 -3.05 -16.27 3.49
CA ASP A 138 -2.06 -15.69 4.41
C ASP A 138 -0.64 -16.16 4.11
N ARG A 139 -0.43 -17.46 3.89
CA ARG A 139 0.89 -18.03 3.59
C ARG A 139 1.39 -17.58 2.23
N GLN A 140 0.51 -17.50 1.25
CA GLN A 140 0.86 -17.03 -0.10
C GLN A 140 1.28 -15.56 -0.07
N LEU A 141 0.47 -14.73 0.58
CA LEU A 141 0.75 -13.30 0.70
C LEU A 141 2.04 -13.06 1.49
N LEU A 142 2.24 -13.74 2.62
CA LEU A 142 3.46 -13.63 3.40
C LEU A 142 4.70 -14.03 2.59
N ALA A 143 4.64 -15.15 1.85
CA ALA A 143 5.74 -15.56 0.98
C ALA A 143 6.03 -14.52 -0.11
N PHE A 144 5.00 -13.89 -0.66
CA PHE A 144 5.15 -12.82 -1.65
C PHE A 144 5.76 -11.54 -1.05
N LEU A 145 5.37 -11.15 0.16
CA LEU A 145 5.79 -9.90 0.80
C LEU A 145 7.14 -10.01 1.52
N ARG A 146 7.55 -11.21 1.94
CA ARG A 146 8.69 -11.44 2.87
C ARG A 146 9.97 -10.70 2.46
N ASP A 147 10.36 -10.81 1.20
CA ASP A 147 11.62 -10.27 0.70
C ASP A 147 11.47 -8.91 -0.01
N ARG A 148 10.23 -8.42 -0.15
CA ARG A 148 9.90 -7.20 -0.86
C ARG A 148 9.97 -5.96 0.02
N GLN A 149 10.53 -4.90 -0.51
CA GLN A 149 10.42 -3.55 0.06
C GLN A 149 9.26 -2.84 -0.61
N LEU A 150 8.09 -2.96 -0.01
CA LEU A 150 6.81 -2.51 -0.55
C LEU A 150 6.14 -1.54 0.44
N LEU A 151 5.53 -0.47 -0.09
CA LEU A 151 4.53 0.32 0.61
C LEU A 151 3.14 -0.22 0.31
N LEU A 152 2.42 -0.69 1.32
CA LEU A 152 1.03 -1.14 1.21
C LEU A 152 0.07 -0.13 1.82
N VAL A 153 -0.79 0.47 1.01
CA VAL A 153 -1.87 1.34 1.47
C VAL A 153 -3.15 0.53 1.65
N LEU A 154 -3.70 0.53 2.86
CA LEU A 154 -4.99 -0.08 3.18
C LEU A 154 -6.02 1.02 3.45
N ASP A 155 -6.95 1.20 2.51
CA ASP A 155 -7.99 2.23 2.60
C ASP A 155 -9.30 1.65 3.16
N ASN A 156 -10.02 2.42 3.98
CA ASN A 156 -11.31 2.06 4.59
C ASN A 156 -11.27 0.91 5.61
N LEU A 157 -10.20 0.82 6.41
CA LEU A 157 -10.05 -0.26 7.40
C LEU A 157 -11.04 -0.16 8.57
N GLU A 158 -11.74 0.99 8.73
CA GLU A 158 -12.71 1.22 9.80
C GLU A 158 -13.87 0.22 9.89
N HIS A 159 -14.22 -0.44 8.78
CA HIS A 159 -15.30 -1.42 8.72
C HIS A 159 -14.85 -2.84 9.06
N VAL A 160 -13.54 -3.06 9.16
CA VAL A 160 -12.89 -4.36 9.36
C VAL A 160 -11.76 -4.23 10.39
N ALA A 161 -11.98 -3.44 11.44
CA ALA A 161 -10.98 -3.18 12.48
C ALA A 161 -10.46 -4.47 13.15
N ASP A 162 -11.29 -5.51 13.21
CA ASP A 162 -10.92 -6.84 13.72
C ASP A 162 -9.82 -7.54 12.88
N ALA A 163 -9.44 -6.98 11.72
CA ALA A 163 -8.31 -7.44 10.91
C ALA A 163 -6.93 -7.03 11.47
N ALA A 164 -6.87 -6.20 12.53
CA ALA A 164 -5.61 -5.74 13.13
C ALA A 164 -4.60 -6.87 13.45
N PRO A 165 -5.00 -8.04 14.00
CA PRO A 165 -4.08 -9.17 14.21
C PRO A 165 -3.46 -9.71 12.92
N ALA A 166 -4.22 -9.75 11.82
CA ALA A 166 -3.71 -10.17 10.52
C ALA A 166 -2.68 -9.16 9.98
N ILE A 167 -2.93 -7.85 10.14
CA ILE A 167 -1.98 -6.80 9.77
C ILE A 167 -0.68 -6.93 10.58
N ALA A 168 -0.78 -7.21 11.88
CA ALA A 168 0.38 -7.45 12.72
C ALA A 168 1.19 -8.67 12.24
N ALA A 169 0.53 -9.76 11.86
CA ALA A 169 1.19 -10.95 11.32
C ALA A 169 1.93 -10.67 10.00
N LEU A 170 1.37 -9.84 9.12
CA LEU A 170 2.05 -9.38 7.90
C LEU A 170 3.33 -8.60 8.21
N LEU A 171 3.25 -7.63 9.12
CA LEU A 171 4.40 -6.81 9.54
C LEU A 171 5.51 -7.61 10.23
N GLN A 172 5.15 -8.67 10.95
CA GLN A 172 6.11 -9.60 11.56
C GLN A 172 6.76 -10.52 10.52
N GLY A 173 5.98 -11.03 9.57
CA GLY A 173 6.46 -11.98 8.56
C GLY A 173 7.16 -11.35 7.36
N ALA A 174 6.99 -10.05 7.13
CA ALA A 174 7.62 -9.26 6.07
C ALA A 174 8.39 -8.07 6.65
N PRO A 175 9.70 -8.23 6.97
CA PRO A 175 10.49 -7.21 7.66
C PRO A 175 10.58 -5.87 6.91
N ARG A 176 10.56 -5.91 5.57
CA ARG A 176 10.71 -4.74 4.68
C ARG A 176 9.37 -4.15 4.21
N LEU A 177 8.25 -4.65 4.73
CA LEU A 177 6.91 -4.12 4.46
C LEU A 177 6.64 -2.88 5.31
N THR A 178 6.14 -1.83 4.67
CA THR A 178 5.58 -0.65 5.35
C THR A 178 4.10 -0.54 5.00
N ILE A 179 3.25 -0.29 6.01
CA ILE A 179 1.80 -0.19 5.83
C ILE A 179 1.31 1.21 6.19
N LEU A 180 0.55 1.82 5.28
CA LEU A 180 -0.19 3.06 5.51
C LEU A 180 -1.69 2.75 5.53
N VAL A 181 -2.35 3.00 6.66
CA VAL A 181 -3.77 2.69 6.84
C VAL A 181 -4.60 3.97 6.87
N THR A 182 -5.79 3.94 6.27
CA THR A 182 -6.84 4.93 6.57
C THR A 182 -7.92 4.29 7.42
N SER A 183 -8.27 4.95 8.52
CA SER A 183 -9.29 4.47 9.45
C SER A 183 -9.93 5.65 10.20
N ARG A 184 -11.09 5.42 10.82
CA ARG A 184 -11.70 6.39 11.76
C ARG A 184 -11.06 6.35 13.14
N ALA A 185 -10.45 5.23 13.51
CA ALA A 185 -9.85 4.99 14.82
C ALA A 185 -8.49 4.27 14.68
N PRO A 186 -7.62 4.32 15.72
CA PRO A 186 -6.39 3.53 15.78
C PRO A 186 -6.66 2.03 15.67
N LEU A 187 -5.66 1.27 15.21
CA LEU A 187 -5.69 -0.20 15.18
C LEU A 187 -5.22 -0.80 16.51
N HIS A 188 -4.59 0.00 17.38
CA HIS A 188 -4.03 -0.39 18.66
C HIS A 188 -2.94 -1.47 18.56
N LEU A 189 -2.12 -1.39 17.50
CA LEU A 189 -1.01 -2.30 17.26
C LEU A 189 0.31 -1.75 17.81
N SER A 190 1.16 -2.63 18.32
CA SER A 190 2.53 -2.26 18.72
C SER A 190 3.32 -1.71 17.53
N GLY A 191 3.95 -0.54 17.71
CA GLY A 191 4.69 0.15 16.64
C GLY A 191 3.80 0.98 15.70
N GLU A 192 2.49 1.04 15.93
CA GLU A 192 1.59 1.93 15.20
C GLU A 192 1.93 3.41 15.46
N ARG A 193 2.12 4.16 14.38
CA ARG A 193 2.24 5.61 14.41
C ARG A 193 0.93 6.24 13.94
N LEU A 194 0.36 7.12 14.75
CA LEU A 194 -0.87 7.81 14.40
C LEU A 194 -0.58 9.16 13.75
N PHE A 195 -1.30 9.46 12.68
CA PHE A 195 -1.39 10.80 12.12
C PHE A 195 -2.85 11.23 12.05
N VAL A 196 -3.23 12.17 12.92
CA VAL A 196 -4.57 12.74 12.92
C VAL A 196 -4.66 13.74 11.77
N VAL A 197 -5.50 13.44 10.78
CA VAL A 197 -5.70 14.31 9.63
C VAL A 197 -6.54 15.51 10.07
N PRO A 198 -5.98 16.74 10.06
CA PRO A 198 -6.73 17.91 10.47
C PRO A 198 -7.82 18.23 9.43
N PRO A 199 -8.92 18.91 9.79
CA PRO A 199 -9.82 19.48 8.77
C PRO A 199 -9.06 20.49 7.89
N LEU A 200 -9.60 20.76 6.70
CA LEU A 200 -9.03 21.81 5.83
C LEU A 200 -9.08 23.16 6.55
N ALA A 201 -8.06 23.99 6.33
CA ALA A 201 -8.02 25.33 6.90
C ALA A 201 -9.25 26.12 6.49
N LEU A 202 -9.88 26.79 7.45
CA LEU A 202 -10.97 27.73 7.23
C LEU A 202 -10.44 29.17 7.24
N PRO A 203 -11.10 30.11 6.53
CA PRO A 203 -10.76 31.52 6.62
C PRO A 203 -10.84 32.00 8.07
N ARG A 204 -9.76 32.59 8.57
CA ARG A 204 -9.76 33.19 9.92
C ARG A 204 -10.56 34.49 9.87
N ARG A 205 -11.75 34.51 10.49
CA ARG A 205 -12.41 35.78 10.83
C ARG A 205 -11.69 36.35 12.06
N SER A 206 -11.08 37.53 11.94
CA SER A 206 -10.40 38.15 13.07
C SER A 206 -11.45 38.56 14.11
N ALA A 207 -11.48 37.95 15.29
CA ALA A 207 -12.47 38.31 16.29
C ALA A 207 -12.17 39.72 16.84
N MET A 208 -12.73 40.76 16.22
CA MET A 208 -12.81 42.09 16.82
C MET A 208 -13.96 42.11 17.82
N ALA A 209 -13.70 42.66 19.01
CA ALA A 209 -14.73 42.94 20.01
C ALA A 209 -15.75 43.92 19.41
N GLY A 210 -16.92 43.41 18.99
CA GLY A 210 -17.95 44.26 18.36
C GLY A 210 -18.74 43.65 17.20
N GLY A 211 -18.53 42.38 16.83
CA GLY A 211 -19.56 41.63 16.09
C GLY A 211 -19.57 41.71 14.55
N GLN A 212 -18.55 42.29 13.91
CA GLN A 212 -18.26 42.06 12.48
C GLN A 212 -16.76 42.20 12.24
N SER A 213 -16.07 41.08 11.97
CA SER A 213 -14.74 41.15 11.38
C SER A 213 -14.91 41.45 9.90
N PRO A 214 -14.14 42.39 9.31
CA PRO A 214 -14.01 42.45 7.87
C PRO A 214 -13.47 41.10 7.36
N LEU A 215 -13.97 40.67 6.19
CA LEU A 215 -13.44 39.50 5.51
C LEU A 215 -12.02 39.80 5.03
N PRO A 216 -11.11 38.79 5.04
CA PRO A 216 -9.81 38.96 4.42
C PRO A 216 -9.96 39.20 2.91
N PRO A 217 -8.96 39.81 2.25
CA PRO A 217 -8.98 40.06 0.82
C PRO A 217 -9.27 38.79 0.02
N LEU A 218 -9.90 38.92 -1.15
CA LEU A 218 -10.23 37.77 -2.02
C LEU A 218 -9.01 36.90 -2.35
N SER A 219 -7.84 37.48 -2.54
CA SER A 219 -6.60 36.74 -2.81
C SER A 219 -6.18 35.85 -1.64
N GLU A 220 -6.41 36.29 -0.41
CA GLU A 220 -6.17 35.50 0.80
C GLU A 220 -7.23 34.43 0.96
N LEU A 221 -8.51 34.74 0.73
CA LEU A 221 -9.60 33.76 0.73
C LEU A 221 -9.37 32.66 -0.31
N ALA A 222 -8.97 33.04 -1.53
CA ALA A 222 -8.67 32.11 -2.62
C ALA A 222 -7.45 31.22 -2.33
N ALA A 223 -6.60 31.58 -1.37
CA ALA A 223 -5.48 30.75 -0.93
C ALA A 223 -5.88 29.72 0.15
N VAL A 224 -7.06 29.86 0.76
CA VAL A 224 -7.55 28.94 1.81
C VAL A 224 -8.03 27.63 1.19
N GLU A 225 -7.53 26.49 1.70
CA GLU A 225 -7.78 25.18 1.11
C GLU A 225 -9.28 24.80 1.07
N ALA A 226 -10.06 25.14 2.10
CA ALA A 226 -11.51 24.88 2.11
C ALA A 226 -12.24 25.70 1.04
N VAL A 227 -11.84 26.96 0.81
CA VAL A 227 -12.42 27.84 -0.23
C VAL A 227 -12.05 27.32 -1.61
N GLN A 228 -10.78 26.95 -1.83
CA GLN A 228 -10.33 26.33 -3.07
C GLN A 228 -11.12 25.05 -3.37
N LEU A 229 -11.31 24.17 -2.38
CA LEU A 229 -12.10 22.97 -2.54
C LEU A 229 -13.56 23.30 -2.89
N PHE A 230 -14.17 24.26 -2.21
CA PHE A 230 -15.54 24.69 -2.49
C PHE A 230 -15.68 25.19 -3.93
N VAL A 231 -14.82 26.11 -4.36
CA VAL A 231 -14.80 26.66 -5.73
C VAL A 231 -14.64 25.54 -6.76
N ALA A 232 -13.70 24.61 -6.54
CA ALA A 232 -13.51 23.48 -7.44
C ALA A 232 -14.76 22.60 -7.55
N ARG A 233 -15.44 22.32 -6.42
CA ARG A 233 -16.69 21.53 -6.43
C ARG A 233 -17.86 22.27 -7.07
N ALA A 234 -17.97 23.57 -6.82
CA ALA A 234 -19.01 24.40 -7.42
C ALA A 234 -18.86 24.47 -8.96
N ARG A 235 -17.60 24.45 -9.45
CA ARG A 235 -17.31 24.36 -10.89
C ARG A 235 -17.63 22.97 -11.47
N ASP A 236 -17.30 21.89 -10.76
CA ASP A 236 -17.61 20.51 -11.20
C ASP A 236 -19.12 20.27 -11.38
N VAL A 237 -19.98 20.99 -10.64
CA VAL A 237 -21.46 20.88 -10.71
C VAL A 237 -22.06 21.75 -11.84
N GLY A 238 -21.23 22.47 -12.61
CA GLY A 238 -21.62 23.04 -13.91
C GLY A 238 -22.05 24.51 -13.92
N ALA A 239 -21.81 25.28 -12.86
CA ALA A 239 -22.32 26.66 -12.76
C ALA A 239 -21.35 27.78 -13.14
N GLY A 240 -20.13 27.50 -13.64
CA GLY A 240 -19.15 28.57 -13.89
C GLY A 240 -18.86 29.40 -12.64
N PHE A 241 -18.78 28.73 -11.48
CA PHE A 241 -18.63 29.40 -10.20
C PHE A 241 -17.23 30.00 -10.05
N ASP A 242 -17.18 31.31 -9.86
CA ASP A 242 -15.97 32.05 -9.50
C ASP A 242 -16.15 32.71 -8.12
N LEU A 243 -15.06 32.72 -7.33
CA LEU A 243 -15.04 33.46 -6.07
C LEU A 243 -14.99 34.96 -6.38
N THR A 244 -15.99 35.71 -5.91
CA THR A 244 -16.12 37.16 -6.11
C THR A 244 -16.38 37.86 -4.77
N GLU A 245 -16.26 39.19 -4.73
CA GLU A 245 -16.54 39.95 -3.50
C GLU A 245 -18.00 39.79 -3.05
N GLU A 246 -18.91 39.60 -4.01
CA GLU A 246 -20.34 39.42 -3.77
C GLU A 246 -20.67 38.10 -3.07
N ASN A 247 -19.95 37.02 -3.39
CA ASN A 247 -20.20 35.68 -2.84
C ASN A 247 -19.22 35.27 -1.72
N ALA A 248 -18.15 36.04 -1.47
CA ALA A 248 -17.13 35.71 -0.48
C ALA A 248 -17.62 35.69 0.99
N ALA A 249 -18.74 36.35 1.29
CA ALA A 249 -19.31 36.43 2.63
C ALA A 249 -20.29 35.30 2.98
N ALA A 250 -20.84 34.63 1.97
CA ALA A 250 -21.85 33.58 2.08
C ALA A 250 -21.27 32.28 2.67
#